data_AF-A0AA41YYB1-F1
#
_entry.id   AF-A0AA41YYB1-F1
#
_cell.length_a   1.000
_cell.length_b   1.000
_cell.length_c   1.000
_cell.angle_alpha   90.00
_cell.angle_beta   90.00
_cell.angle_gamma   90.00
#
_symmetry.space_group_name_H-M   'P 1'
#
loop_
_entity.id
_entity.type
_entity.pdbx_description
1 polymer ?
#
loop_
_entity_poly.entity_id
_entity_poly.type
_entity_poly.pdbx_seq_one_letter_code
_entity_poly.pdbx_strand_id
1 'polypeptide(L)' 'MSKYYYPCTYEKACHVLWLVHVCGYSQTHAAIVVGLNVGTVCHVVHGRRFPHASPRPI' A
#
# COMPACT_ATOMS: atom_id res chain seq x y z
N MET A 1 -20.89 8.94 9.36
CA MET A 1 -19.50 8.46 9.28
C MET A 1 -18.87 9.00 8.00
N SER A 2 -18.09 10.06 8.11
CA SER A 2 -17.27 10.60 7.02
C SER A 2 -16.22 9.56 6.62
N LYS A 3 -16.48 8.85 5.51
CA LYS A 3 -15.50 7.98 4.86
C LYS A 3 -14.35 8.88 4.39
N TYR A 4 -13.28 8.96 5.19
CA TYR A 4 -12.00 9.47 4.70
C TYR A 4 -11.58 8.57 3.54
N TYR A 5 -11.89 9.03 2.32
CA TYR A 5 -11.51 8.37 1.08
C TYR A 5 -10.01 8.60 0.96
N TYR A 6 -9.21 7.65 1.44
CA TYR A 6 -7.81 7.54 1.07
C TYR A 6 -7.75 6.64 -0.16
N PRO A 7 -7.98 7.16 -1.39
CA PRO A 7 -7.93 6.31 -2.56
C PRO A 7 -6.51 5.73 -2.68
N CYS A 8 -6.43 4.41 -2.80
CA CYS A 8 -5.20 3.77 -3.21
C CYS A 8 -5.05 4.00 -4.71
N THR A 9 -4.05 4.81 -5.05
CA THR A 9 -3.58 5.05 -6.42
C THR A 9 -2.51 4.01 -6.77
N TYR A 10 -2.19 3.89 -8.07
CA TYR A 10 -1.12 3.02 -8.54
C TYR A 10 0.23 3.33 -7.89
N GLU A 11 0.56 4.63 -7.77
CA GLU A 11 1.78 5.10 -7.11
C GLU A 11 1.84 4.66 -5.64
N LYS A 12 0.75 4.86 -4.89
CA LYS A 12 0.66 4.39 -3.51
C LYS A 12 0.82 2.87 -3.40
N ALA A 13 0.29 2.10 -4.35
CA ALA A 13 0.48 0.66 -4.39
C ALA A 13 1.97 0.29 -4.62
N CYS A 14 2.67 1.00 -5.50
CA CYS A 14 4.11 0.82 -5.72
C CYS A 14 4.93 1.10 -4.44
N HIS A 15 4.58 2.17 -3.71
CA HIS A 15 5.21 2.51 -2.44
C HIS A 15 4.94 1.46 -1.35
N VAL A 16 3.70 0.95 -1.26
CA VAL A 16 3.36 -0.15 -0.36
C VAL A 16 4.23 -1.37 -0.65
N LEU A 17 4.35 -1.77 -1.92
CA LEU A 17 5.16 -2.93 -2.30
C LEU A 17 6.64 -2.73 -1.96
N TRP A 18 7.18 -1.52 -2.11
CA TRP A 18 8.56 -1.22 -1.70
C TRP A 18 8.74 -1.32 -0.19
N LEU A 19 7.87 -0.68 0.60
CA LEU A 19 7.96 -0.72 2.06
C LEU A 19 7.87 -2.14 2.61
N VAL A 20 6.96 -2.97 2.07
CA VAL A 20 6.73 -4.32 2.56
C VAL A 20 7.76 -5.31 2.02
N HIS A 21 7.95 -5.38 0.70
CA HIS A 21 8.78 -6.43 0.09
C HIS A 21 10.27 -6.09 0.03
N VAL A 22 10.62 -4.80 -0.07
CA VAL A 22 12.03 -4.38 -0.19
C VAL A 22 12.60 -3.97 1.17
N CYS A 23 11.88 -3.15 1.93
CA CYS A 23 12.36 -2.68 3.25
C CYS A 23 12.01 -3.63 4.40
N GLY A 24 11.12 -4.61 4.19
CA GLY A 24 10.71 -5.56 5.22
C GLY A 24 9.82 -4.96 6.32
N TYR A 25 9.17 -3.81 6.06
CA TYR A 25 8.26 -3.21 7.02
C TYR A 25 6.93 -3.98 7.12
N SER A 26 6.29 -3.87 8.29
CA SER A 26 4.96 -4.44 8.49
C SER A 26 3.92 -3.71 7.63
N GLN A 27 2.84 -4.40 7.27
CA GLN A 27 1.72 -3.81 6.53
C GLN A 27 1.08 -2.64 7.28
N THR A 28 1.05 -2.70 8.62
CA THR A 28 0.57 -1.59 9.47
C THR A 28 1.47 -0.36 9.35
N HIS A 29 2.80 -0.55 9.37
CA HIS A 29 3.73 0.55 9.17
C HIS A 29 3.56 1.17 7.77
N ALA A 30 3.50 0.34 6.72
CA ALA A 30 3.28 0.81 5.37
C ALA A 30 1.96 1.56 5.19
N ALA A 31 0.89 1.11 5.86
CA ALA A 31 -0.41 1.77 5.87
C ALA A 31 -0.34 3.19 6.47
N ILE A 32 0.40 3.36 7.57
CA ILE A 32 0.61 4.67 8.20
C ILE A 32 1.41 5.59 7.27
N VAL A 33 2.52 5.11 6.73
CA VAL A 33 3.42 5.90 5.86
C VAL A 33 2.71 6.37 4.59
N VAL A 34 1.96 5.48 3.93
CA VAL A 34 1.31 5.79 2.63
C VAL A 34 -0.06 6.46 2.82
N GLY A 35 -0.57 6.51 4.06
CA GLY A 35 -1.91 7.00 4.35
C GLY A 35 -2.97 6.15 3.66
N LEU A 36 -3.00 4.85 3.97
CA LEU A 36 -3.98 3.87 3.51
C LEU A 36 -4.51 3.07 4.69
N ASN A 37 -5.66 2.41 4.52
CA ASN A 37 -6.09 1.40 5.48
C ASN A 37 -5.30 0.09 5.29
N VAL A 38 -5.07 -0.64 6.40
CA VAL A 38 -4.33 -1.91 6.39
C VAL A 38 -4.99 -2.94 5.46
N GLY A 39 -6.32 -2.94 5.37
CA GLY A 39 -7.04 -3.80 4.43
C GLY A 39 -6.65 -3.56 2.96
N THR A 40 -6.53 -2.30 2.53
CA THR A 40 -6.08 -2.01 1.15
C THR A 40 -4.61 -2.38 0.94
N VAL A 41 -3.75 -2.13 1.93
CA VAL A 41 -2.36 -2.58 1.90
C VAL A 41 -2.28 -4.10 1.71
N CYS A 42 -3.06 -4.86 2.48
CA CYS A 42 -3.16 -6.31 2.33
C CYS A 42 -3.60 -6.72 0.92
N HIS A 43 -4.60 -6.05 0.34
CA HIS A 43 -5.01 -6.32 -1.05
C HIS A 43 -3.91 -6.01 -2.07
N VAL A 44 -3.10 -4.96 -1.86
CA VAL A 44 -1.96 -4.63 -2.73
C VAL A 44 -0.85 -5.68 -2.62
N VAL A 45 -0.43 -6.00 -1.40
CA VAL A 45 0.66 -6.98 -1.13
C VAL A 45 0.34 -8.36 -1.71
N HIS A 46 -0.92 -8.77 -1.69
CA HIS A 46 -1.35 -10.05 -2.29
C HIS A 46 -1.73 -9.94 -3.77
N GLY A 47 -1.46 -8.82 -4.44
CA GLY A 47 -1.75 -8.62 -5.86
C GLY A 47 -3.25 -8.58 -6.23
N ARG A 48 -4.16 -8.49 -5.24
CA ARG A 48 -5.60 -8.37 -5.47
C ARG A 48 -6.01 -6.97 -5.93
N ARG A 49 -5.18 -5.97 -5.67
CA ARG A 49 -5.36 -4.57 -6.09
C ARG A 49 -4.07 -4.07 -6.73
N PHE A 50 -4.17 -3.52 -7.94
CA PHE A 50 -3.01 -3.14 -8.77
C PHE A 50 -2.00 -4.29 -8.95
N PRO A 51 -2.41 -5.41 -9.59
CA PRO A 51 -1.54 -6.59 -9.80
C PRO A 51 -0.27 -6.27 -10.61
N HIS A 52 -0.27 -5.18 -11.38
CA HIS A 52 0.87 -4.71 -12.18
C HIS A 52 1.67 -3.60 -11.48
N ALA A 53 1.42 -3.30 -10.22
CA ALA A 53 2.27 -2.40 -9.46
C ALA A 53 3.62 -3.05 -9.20
N SER A 54 4.69 -2.27 -9.32
CA SER A 54 6.05 -2.69 -9.01
C SER A 54 6.58 -1.91 -7.81
N PRO A 55 7.38 -2.50 -6.92
CA PRO A 55 8.01 -1.78 -5.81
C PRO A 55 8.74 -0.52 -6.30
N ARG A 56 8.37 0.65 -5.78
CA ARG A 56 9.06 1.93 -6.05
C ARG A 56 9.35 2.68 -4.73
N PRO A 57 10.54 3.27 -4.56
CA PRO A 57 10.83 4.13 -3.41
C PRO A 57 9.86 5.31 -3.32
N ILE A 58 9.59 5.74 -2.08
CA ILE A 58 8.85 6.98 -1.76
C ILE A 58 9.71 8.21 -2.05
#